data_AF-A0A9P0M907-F1
#
_entry.id   AF-A0A9P0M907-F1
#
_cell.length_a   1.000
_cell.length_b   1.000
_cell.length_c   1.000
_cell.angle_alpha   90.00
_cell.angle_beta   90.00
_cell.angle_gamma   90.00
#
_symmetry.space_group_name_H-M   'P 1'
#
loop_
_entity.id
_entity.type
_entity.pdbx_description
1 polymer ?
#
loop_
_entity_poly.entity_id
_entity_poly.type
_entity_poly.pdbx_seq_one_letter_code
_entity_poly.pdbx_strand_id
1 'polypeptide(L)'
;MYTITGCINGRSQWYHGKGLGGSSLINLMLYVRGNKADFDRWERMGNKGWGYDDVLPLFKRSEQVHVKVHDEAYHGRDGYLSVSDPSYASRVTHAWVQAAQEAGYPYVDYNGKEQIGVSFLQSTTLKGRRDHAERGWLRPFRHRKNFVVRKNSLVTKILINPKTKKAYGVEYKTLGKKYTVTAKKEVILSAGVFNSPKLLMLSGVGPKRTLEKFDIPVLSNLPVGKIMYDHLFFPNLMFTVNKPISLNILPYLIPQTYVDHLTYGSGTPGFCRKYQYSYIIYYKIT
;
A
#
# COMPACT_ATOMS: atom_id res chain seq x y z
N MET A 1 -15.26 15.29 -4.03
CA MET A 1 -15.45 15.54 -5.49
C MET A 1 -14.15 16.12 -6.02
N TYR A 2 -13.27 15.31 -6.63
CA TYR A 2 -12.32 15.88 -7.60
C TYR A 2 -13.19 16.35 -8.76
N THR A 3 -13.38 17.65 -8.91
CA THR A 3 -14.06 18.14 -10.11
C THR A 3 -13.17 17.81 -11.30
N ILE A 4 -13.66 16.93 -12.18
CA ILE A 4 -13.04 16.54 -13.45
C ILE A 4 -12.69 17.78 -14.32
N THR A 5 -13.28 18.93 -14.01
CA THR A 5 -13.01 20.23 -14.63
C THR A 5 -11.58 20.76 -14.44
N GLY A 6 -10.83 20.31 -13.42
CA GLY A 6 -9.42 20.72 -13.21
C GLY A 6 -8.39 19.84 -13.92
N CYS A 7 -8.82 18.74 -14.55
CA CYS A 7 -7.94 17.79 -15.23
C CYS A 7 -7.78 18.17 -16.71
N ILE A 8 -6.54 18.20 -17.22
CA ILE A 8 -6.29 18.42 -18.66
C ILE A 8 -7.05 17.37 -19.47
N ASN A 9 -7.94 17.82 -20.36
CA ASN A 9 -8.83 16.98 -21.19
C ASN A 9 -9.73 16.03 -20.37
N GLY A 10 -10.10 16.39 -19.13
CA GLY A 10 -10.93 15.54 -18.26
C GLY A 10 -10.24 14.25 -17.80
N ARG A 11 -8.89 14.19 -17.85
CA ARG A 11 -8.11 13.00 -17.47
C ARG A 11 -7.37 13.20 -16.16
N SER A 12 -7.68 12.38 -15.16
CA SER A 12 -6.91 12.32 -13.91
C SER A 12 -5.75 11.32 -14.03
N GLN A 13 -4.62 11.64 -13.38
CA GLN A 13 -3.45 10.76 -13.32
C GLN A 13 -3.52 9.85 -12.10
N TRP A 14 -3.27 8.56 -12.32
CA TRP A 14 -3.29 7.54 -11.27
C TRP A 14 -1.90 6.96 -11.09
N TYR A 15 -1.19 7.42 -10.07
CA TYR A 15 0.16 6.97 -9.78
C TYR A 15 0.15 5.65 -9.01
N HIS A 16 1.02 4.72 -9.42
CA HIS A 16 1.22 3.46 -8.71
C HIS A 16 2.70 3.08 -8.75
N GLY A 17 3.17 2.45 -7.68
CA GLY A 17 4.59 2.11 -7.55
C GLY A 17 4.97 0.94 -8.44
N LYS A 18 6.08 1.09 -9.18
CA LYS A 18 6.67 0.04 -10.02
C LYS A 18 8.04 -0.34 -9.47
N GLY A 19 8.08 -1.22 -8.48
CA GLY A 19 9.33 -1.65 -7.83
C GLY A 19 8.99 -2.63 -6.72
N LEU A 20 9.96 -3.40 -6.24
CA LEU A 20 9.74 -4.29 -5.09
C LEU A 20 9.21 -3.46 -3.90
N GLY A 21 7.98 -3.74 -3.48
CA GLY A 21 7.23 -2.94 -2.49
C GLY A 21 6.00 -2.22 -3.06
N GLY A 22 5.87 -2.15 -4.39
CA GLY A 22 4.72 -1.54 -5.07
C GLY A 22 4.50 -0.08 -4.65
N SER A 23 3.25 0.31 -4.45
CA SER A 23 2.90 1.68 -4.06
C SER A 23 3.40 2.09 -2.67
N SER A 24 3.81 1.15 -1.79
CA SER A 24 4.45 1.51 -0.52
C SER A 24 5.79 2.25 -0.69
N LEU A 25 6.39 2.20 -1.88
CA LEU A 25 7.59 2.98 -2.23
C LEU A 25 7.30 4.48 -2.44
N ILE A 26 6.06 4.84 -2.79
CA ILE A 26 5.70 6.19 -3.25
C ILE A 26 4.51 6.80 -2.52
N ASN A 27 3.85 6.07 -1.62
CA ASN A 27 2.70 6.57 -0.85
C ASN A 27 3.11 7.67 0.15
N LEU A 28 2.13 8.29 0.81
CA LEU A 28 2.35 9.33 1.83
C LEU A 28 2.87 8.80 3.18
N MET A 29 3.17 7.50 3.29
CA MET A 29 3.57 6.81 4.52
C MET A 29 2.53 6.87 5.65
N LEU A 30 1.32 7.35 5.40
CA LEU A 30 0.23 7.34 6.38
C LEU A 30 -0.11 5.91 6.75
N TYR A 31 -0.11 5.61 8.06
CA TYR A 31 -0.57 4.35 8.58
C TYR A 31 -1.96 4.53 9.19
N VAL A 32 -2.98 4.02 8.50
CA VAL A 32 -4.38 4.08 8.91
C VAL A 32 -5.02 2.73 8.67
N ARG A 33 -5.60 2.15 9.71
CA ARG A 33 -6.37 0.91 9.64
C ARG A 33 -7.83 1.20 9.26
N GLY A 34 -8.46 0.23 8.60
CA GLY A 34 -9.89 0.30 8.30
C GLY A 34 -10.73 0.26 9.57
N ASN A 35 -11.98 0.70 9.50
CA ASN A 35 -12.86 0.70 10.65
C ASN A 35 -13.38 -0.72 10.97
N LYS A 36 -13.55 -1.06 12.25
CA LYS A 36 -14.17 -2.34 12.67
C LYS A 36 -15.45 -2.66 11.89
N ALA A 37 -16.32 -1.67 11.74
CA ALA A 37 -17.60 -1.84 11.05
C ALA A 37 -17.45 -2.19 9.56
N ASP A 38 -16.34 -1.84 8.91
CA ASP A 38 -16.07 -2.20 7.52
C ASP A 38 -15.75 -3.70 7.38
N PHE A 39 -14.92 -4.23 8.27
CA PHE A 39 -14.54 -5.64 8.29
C PHE A 39 -15.71 -6.53 8.69
N ASP A 40 -16.44 -6.16 9.76
CA ASP A 40 -17.64 -6.89 10.17
C ASP A 40 -18.71 -6.87 9.06
N ARG A 41 -18.80 -5.77 8.29
CA ARG A 41 -19.68 -5.70 7.12
C ARG A 41 -19.22 -6.68 6.03
N TRP A 42 -17.92 -6.80 5.76
CA TRP A 42 -17.41 -7.77 4.78
C TRP A 42 -17.73 -9.20 5.17
N GLU A 43 -17.60 -9.55 6.45
CA GLU A 43 -17.99 -10.86 6.95
C GLU A 43 -19.50 -11.11 6.78
N ARG A 44 -20.35 -10.15 7.16
CA ARG A 44 -21.81 -10.23 6.94
C ARG A 44 -22.21 -10.36 5.47
N MET A 45 -21.38 -9.88 4.55
CA MET A 45 -21.55 -10.06 3.10
C MET A 45 -21.14 -11.47 2.61
N GLY A 46 -20.77 -12.39 3.51
CA GLY A 46 -20.42 -13.77 3.21
C GLY A 46 -18.91 -14.04 3.13
N ASN A 47 -18.05 -13.07 3.45
CA ASN A 47 -16.60 -13.26 3.45
C ASN A 47 -16.12 -13.76 4.82
N LYS A 48 -16.40 -15.03 5.13
CA LYS A 48 -16.01 -15.65 6.41
C LYS A 48 -14.51 -15.47 6.70
N GLY A 49 -14.15 -15.12 7.93
CA GLY A 49 -12.76 -14.90 8.34
C GLY A 49 -12.22 -13.52 8.00
N TRP A 50 -13.08 -12.60 7.55
CA TRP A 50 -12.76 -11.18 7.33
C TRP A 50 -13.41 -10.26 8.37
N GLY A 51 -13.98 -10.82 9.45
CA GLY A 51 -14.47 -10.02 10.58
C GLY A 51 -13.31 -9.32 11.28
N TYR A 52 -13.59 -8.24 12.01
CA TYR A 52 -12.50 -7.46 12.63
C TYR A 52 -11.67 -8.30 13.60
N ASP A 53 -12.31 -9.21 14.34
CA ASP A 53 -11.64 -10.07 15.30
C ASP A 53 -10.70 -11.09 14.63
N ASP A 54 -10.95 -11.46 13.36
CA ASP A 54 -10.06 -12.29 12.57
C ASP A 54 -8.85 -11.52 12.03
N VAL A 55 -9.05 -10.26 11.61
CA VAL A 55 -8.01 -9.46 10.97
C VAL A 55 -7.14 -8.69 11.97
N LEU A 56 -7.64 -8.36 13.16
CA LEU A 56 -6.88 -7.64 14.18
C LEU A 56 -5.58 -8.37 14.57
N PRO A 57 -5.58 -9.71 14.81
CA PRO A 57 -4.35 -10.46 15.01
C PRO A 57 -3.35 -10.36 13.85
N LEU A 58 -3.85 -10.23 12.61
CA LEU A 58 -3.00 -10.06 11.43
C LEU A 58 -2.37 -8.66 11.36
N PHE A 59 -3.12 -7.61 11.73
CA PHE A 59 -2.57 -6.26 11.84
C PHE A 59 -1.47 -6.20 12.91
N LYS A 60 -1.75 -6.73 14.11
CA LYS A 60 -0.76 -6.83 15.19
C LYS A 60 0.46 -7.62 14.76
N ARG A 61 0.29 -8.77 14.10
CA ARG A 61 1.44 -9.57 13.62
C ARG A 61 2.25 -8.85 12.53
N SER A 62 1.62 -7.97 11.76
CA SER A 62 2.29 -7.25 10.68
C SER A 62 3.17 -6.12 11.20
N GLU A 63 2.78 -5.45 12.28
CA GLU A 63 3.42 -4.19 12.68
C GLU A 63 4.40 -4.32 13.84
N GLN A 64 5.29 -3.35 13.90
CA GLN A 64 6.16 -3.06 15.02
C GLN A 64 5.89 -1.62 15.45
N VAL A 65 5.17 -1.46 16.56
CA VAL A 65 4.77 -0.15 17.08
C VAL A 65 5.95 0.57 17.76
N HIS A 66 6.11 1.84 17.42
CA HIS A 66 7.01 2.81 18.02
C HIS A 66 6.28 4.14 18.35
N VAL A 67 4.94 4.13 18.26
CA VAL A 67 4.07 5.25 18.60
C VAL A 67 4.09 5.45 20.11
N LYS A 68 4.23 6.69 20.58
CA LYS A 68 4.39 7.00 22.01
C LYS A 68 3.14 6.72 22.83
N VAL A 69 1.96 7.07 22.31
CA VAL A 69 0.67 6.89 22.98
C VAL A 69 -0.20 6.05 22.07
N HIS A 70 -0.51 4.84 22.50
CA HIS A 70 -1.29 3.87 21.71
C HIS A 70 -2.02 2.87 22.61
N ASP A 71 -3.07 2.25 22.07
CA ASP A 71 -3.84 1.24 22.78
C ASP A 71 -3.14 -0.14 22.70
N GLU A 72 -2.49 -0.57 23.78
CA GLU A 72 -1.68 -1.81 23.84
C GLU A 72 -2.39 -3.05 23.29
N ALA A 73 -3.70 -3.18 23.52
CA ALA A 73 -4.49 -4.32 23.04
C ALA A 73 -4.57 -4.41 21.51
N TYR A 74 -4.40 -3.28 20.81
CA TYR A 74 -4.57 -3.15 19.37
C TYR A 74 -3.27 -3.15 18.60
N HIS A 75 -2.12 -3.02 19.27
CA HIS A 75 -0.82 -2.92 18.60
C HIS A 75 0.06 -4.16 18.74
N GLY A 76 0.91 -4.37 17.74
CA GLY A 76 1.96 -5.39 17.72
C GLY A 76 3.37 -4.81 17.82
N ARG A 77 4.30 -5.60 18.35
CA ARG A 77 5.69 -5.17 18.63
C ARG A 77 6.75 -5.92 17.82
N ASP A 78 6.38 -7.06 17.24
CA ASP A 78 7.33 -8.02 16.65
C ASP A 78 7.17 -8.17 15.13
N GLY A 79 6.27 -7.40 14.51
CA GLY A 79 6.08 -7.41 13.07
C GLY A 79 7.26 -6.77 12.31
N TYR A 80 7.20 -6.82 10.98
CA TYR A 80 8.32 -6.35 10.15
C TYR A 80 8.21 -4.89 9.69
N LEU A 81 7.12 -4.19 10.03
CA LEU A 81 6.74 -2.87 9.50
C LEU A 81 6.71 -1.93 10.68
N SER A 82 7.67 -1.04 10.74
CA SER A 82 7.71 -0.03 11.77
C SER A 82 6.59 0.99 11.57
N VAL A 83 5.80 1.17 12.62
CA VAL A 83 4.76 2.21 12.73
C VAL A 83 5.21 3.18 13.80
N SER A 84 5.52 4.41 13.41
CA SER A 84 6.12 5.40 14.30
C SER A 84 5.37 6.73 14.23
N ASP A 85 5.47 7.51 15.30
CA ASP A 85 5.20 8.94 15.22
C ASP A 85 6.17 9.59 14.21
N PRO A 86 5.70 10.55 13.38
CA PRO A 86 6.55 11.34 12.51
C PRO A 86 7.67 11.99 13.32
N SER A 87 8.89 12.03 12.77
CA SER A 87 10.04 12.66 13.42
C SER A 87 9.87 14.17 13.61
N TYR A 88 8.92 14.78 12.90
CA TYR A 88 8.60 16.20 12.98
C TYR A 88 7.10 16.43 12.86
N ALA A 89 6.55 17.24 13.77
CA ALA A 89 5.23 17.82 13.68
C ALA A 89 5.34 19.34 13.79
N SER A 90 4.74 20.06 12.84
CA SER A 90 4.81 21.53 12.81
C SER A 90 4.00 22.16 13.94
N ARG A 91 4.25 23.45 14.24
CA ARG A 91 3.41 24.19 15.20
C ARG A 91 1.96 24.27 14.75
N VAL A 92 1.72 24.36 13.44
CA VAL A 92 0.38 24.32 12.86
C VAL A 92 -0.31 22.98 13.14
N THR A 93 0.42 21.87 13.06
CA THR A 93 -0.12 20.54 13.38
C THR A 93 -0.55 20.44 14.84
N HIS A 94 0.24 20.97 15.76
CA HIS A 94 -0.12 20.99 17.18
C HIS A 94 -1.36 21.87 17.42
N ALA A 95 -1.39 23.07 16.83
CA ALA A 95 -2.53 23.97 16.93
C ALA A 95 -3.82 23.34 16.35
N TRP A 96 -3.71 22.57 15.27
CA TRP A 96 -4.85 21.83 14.70
C TRP A 96 -5.40 20.77 15.66
N VAL A 97 -4.51 19.97 16.28
CA VAL A 97 -4.93 18.95 17.26
C VAL A 97 -5.58 19.61 18.47
N GLN A 98 -4.98 20.67 19.00
CA GLN A 98 -5.54 21.42 20.13
C GLN A 98 -6.91 22.02 19.79
N ALA A 99 -7.05 22.68 18.65
CA ALA A 99 -8.32 23.28 18.22
C ALA A 99 -9.43 22.21 18.04
N ALA A 100 -9.09 21.02 17.54
CA ALA A 100 -10.03 19.92 17.45
C ALA A 100 -10.47 19.43 18.85
N GLN A 101 -9.56 19.39 19.82
CA GLN A 101 -9.90 19.06 21.21
C GLN A 101 -10.80 20.12 21.85
N GLU A 102 -10.53 21.41 21.61
CA GLU A 102 -11.39 22.53 22.04
C GLU A 102 -12.78 22.46 21.40
N ALA A 103 -12.88 21.94 20.17
CA ALA A 103 -14.15 21.67 19.49
C ALA A 103 -14.87 20.40 19.98
N GLY A 104 -14.34 19.71 21.00
CA GLY A 104 -14.96 18.55 21.64
C GLY A 104 -14.54 17.19 21.10
N TYR A 105 -13.57 17.11 20.18
CA TYR A 105 -13.05 15.82 19.70
C TYR A 105 -11.98 15.27 20.66
N PRO A 106 -12.14 14.05 21.22
CA PRO A 106 -11.15 13.48 22.11
C PRO A 106 -9.85 13.18 21.36
N TYR A 107 -8.72 13.28 22.07
CA TYR A 107 -7.45 12.76 21.56
C TYR A 107 -7.44 11.24 21.68
N VAL A 108 -7.27 10.54 20.56
CA VAL A 108 -7.38 9.07 20.50
C VAL A 108 -6.23 8.44 19.73
N ASP A 109 -5.98 7.15 19.96
CA ASP A 109 -5.27 6.31 19.01
C ASP A 109 -6.24 5.84 17.93
N TYR A 110 -6.24 6.52 16.79
CA TYR A 110 -7.19 6.23 15.70
C TYR A 110 -6.98 4.87 15.01
N ASN A 111 -5.90 4.15 15.35
CA ASN A 111 -5.67 2.76 14.94
C ASN A 111 -5.96 1.75 16.06
N GLY A 112 -6.40 2.24 17.22
CA GLY A 112 -6.73 1.51 18.43
C GLY A 112 -8.23 1.27 18.60
N LYS A 113 -8.69 1.37 19.85
CA LYS A 113 -10.06 1.07 20.26
C LYS A 113 -11.08 2.03 19.67
N GLU A 114 -10.79 3.33 19.75
CA GLU A 114 -11.69 4.41 19.33
C GLU A 114 -11.12 5.11 18.09
N GLN A 115 -11.90 5.17 17.02
CA GLN A 115 -11.47 5.78 15.75
C GLN A 115 -12.11 7.15 15.48
N ILE A 116 -13.05 7.58 16.33
CA ILE A 116 -13.69 8.90 16.26
C ILE A 116 -12.98 9.83 17.25
N GLY A 117 -12.19 10.76 16.72
CA GLY A 117 -11.44 11.72 17.51
C GLY A 117 -10.37 12.42 16.68
N VAL A 118 -9.40 13.01 17.37
CA VAL A 118 -8.24 13.64 16.75
C VAL A 118 -6.95 12.98 17.24
N SER A 119 -5.91 12.97 16.40
CA SER A 119 -4.60 12.48 16.77
C SER A 119 -3.52 13.06 15.88
N PHE A 120 -2.26 12.87 16.27
CA PHE A 120 -1.15 13.01 15.34
C PHE A 120 -1.14 11.81 14.40
N LEU A 121 -0.73 12.02 13.14
CA LEU A 121 -0.63 10.93 12.17
C LEU A 121 0.43 9.93 12.62
N GLN A 122 0.15 8.65 12.49
CA GLN A 122 1.13 7.57 12.58
C GLN A 122 1.67 7.26 11.17
N SER A 123 2.93 6.85 11.09
CA SER A 123 3.62 6.69 9.81
C SER A 123 4.35 5.36 9.68
N THR A 124 4.38 4.80 8.46
CA THR A 124 5.23 3.65 8.11
C THR A 124 6.68 4.11 7.93
N THR A 125 7.31 4.48 9.04
CA THR A 125 8.70 4.95 9.09
C THR A 125 9.46 4.34 10.25
N LEU A 126 10.77 4.23 10.09
CA LEU A 126 11.71 3.85 11.13
C LEU A 126 12.90 4.80 11.10
N LYS A 127 13.16 5.49 12.22
CA LYS A 127 14.25 6.47 12.35
C LYS A 127 14.18 7.53 11.23
N GLY A 128 12.99 8.10 11.03
CA GLY A 128 12.71 9.12 10.01
C GLY A 128 12.71 8.60 8.56
N ARG A 129 13.02 7.33 8.30
CA ARG A 129 13.09 6.76 6.95
C ARG A 129 11.85 5.95 6.64
N ARG A 130 11.36 6.05 5.40
CA ARG A 130 10.30 5.16 4.87
C ARG A 130 10.61 3.70 5.20
N ASP A 131 9.61 3.04 5.75
CA ASP A 131 9.59 1.59 5.87
C ASP A 131 8.51 1.04 4.93
N HIS A 132 8.95 0.35 3.88
CA HIS A 132 8.11 -0.10 2.77
C HIS A 132 8.09 -1.62 2.71
N ALA A 133 7.11 -2.20 2.03
CA ALA A 133 6.85 -3.64 2.08
C ALA A 133 8.07 -4.50 1.68
N GLU A 134 8.89 -4.10 0.70
CA GLU A 134 10.13 -4.83 0.38
C GLU A 134 11.13 -4.83 1.54
N ARG A 135 11.28 -3.73 2.27
CA ARG A 135 12.24 -3.61 3.37
C ARG A 135 11.91 -4.56 4.51
N GLY A 136 10.63 -4.69 4.90
CA GLY A 136 10.23 -5.58 5.98
C GLY A 136 9.96 -7.03 5.54
N TRP A 137 9.35 -7.27 4.37
CA TRP A 137 8.80 -8.60 4.03
C TRP A 137 9.62 -9.37 3.01
N LEU A 138 10.48 -8.71 2.23
CA LEU A 138 11.26 -9.36 1.18
C LEU A 138 12.75 -9.35 1.50
N ARG A 139 13.27 -8.19 1.88
CA ARG A 139 14.70 -7.98 2.11
C ARG A 139 15.28 -8.91 3.17
N PRO A 140 14.65 -9.13 4.35
CA PRO A 140 15.24 -9.98 5.38
C PRO A 140 15.34 -11.44 4.95
N PHE A 141 14.44 -11.88 4.05
CA PHE A 141 14.33 -13.29 3.64
C PHE A 141 14.94 -13.60 2.28
N ARG A 142 15.56 -12.61 1.62
CA ARG A 142 16.10 -12.72 0.26
C ARG A 142 17.14 -13.82 0.06
N HIS A 143 17.79 -14.27 1.14
CA HIS A 143 18.85 -15.27 1.12
C HIS A 143 18.35 -16.71 1.30
N ARG A 144 17.05 -16.91 1.57
CA ARG A 144 16.48 -18.24 1.73
C ARG A 144 16.57 -19.01 0.40
N LYS A 145 17.17 -20.21 0.41
CA LYS A 145 17.37 -21.04 -0.80
C LYS A 145 16.05 -21.40 -1.51
N ASN A 146 14.95 -21.47 -0.76
CA ASN A 146 13.62 -21.77 -1.26
C ASN A 146 12.83 -20.52 -1.70
N PHE A 147 13.42 -19.32 -1.69
CA PHE A 147 12.75 -18.08 -2.04
C PHE A 147 13.45 -17.40 -3.23
N VAL A 148 12.70 -17.08 -4.29
CA VAL A 148 13.26 -16.45 -5.48
C VAL A 148 12.47 -15.21 -5.87
N VAL A 149 13.21 -14.12 -6.08
CA VAL A 149 12.70 -12.87 -6.62
C VAL A 149 13.28 -12.63 -8.00
N ARG A 150 12.44 -12.65 -9.03
CA ARG A 150 12.84 -12.28 -10.41
C ARG A 150 12.43 -10.85 -10.68
N LYS A 151 13.41 -9.94 -10.67
CA LYS A 151 13.23 -8.54 -11.07
C LYS A 151 13.14 -8.43 -12.60
N ASN A 152 12.71 -7.27 -13.08
CA ASN A 152 12.52 -6.95 -14.50
C ASN A 152 11.70 -7.99 -15.27
N SER A 153 10.72 -8.58 -14.60
CA SER A 153 9.91 -9.68 -15.12
C SER A 153 8.45 -9.26 -15.10
N LEU A 154 7.89 -8.92 -16.26
CA LEU A 154 6.50 -8.50 -16.40
C LEU A 154 5.65 -9.72 -16.75
N VAL A 155 4.77 -10.12 -15.84
CA VAL A 155 3.78 -11.19 -16.13
C VAL A 155 2.81 -10.70 -17.20
N THR A 156 2.62 -11.52 -18.24
CA THR A 156 1.75 -11.22 -19.38
C THR A 156 0.50 -12.08 -19.40
N LYS A 157 0.55 -13.28 -18.80
CA LYS A 157 -0.57 -14.22 -18.77
C LYS A 157 -0.48 -15.18 -17.59
N ILE A 158 -1.61 -15.54 -16.98
CA ILE A 158 -1.74 -16.66 -16.05
C ILE A 158 -2.09 -17.90 -16.86
N LEU A 159 -1.39 -19.00 -16.61
CA LEU A 159 -1.62 -20.26 -17.29
C LEU A 159 -2.66 -21.06 -16.49
N ILE A 160 -3.82 -21.27 -17.10
CA ILE A 160 -4.96 -21.93 -16.46
C ILE A 160 -5.46 -23.05 -17.37
N ASN A 161 -5.66 -24.24 -16.80
CA ASN A 161 -6.17 -25.37 -17.54
C ASN A 161 -7.65 -25.13 -17.93
N PRO A 162 -8.04 -25.24 -19.21
CA PRO A 162 -9.38 -24.93 -19.67
C PRO A 162 -10.48 -25.85 -19.12
N LYS A 163 -10.12 -27.10 -18.81
CA LYS A 163 -11.04 -28.13 -18.29
C LYS A 163 -11.15 -28.03 -16.77
N THR A 164 -10.01 -28.09 -16.06
CA THR A 164 -10.02 -28.13 -14.59
C THR A 164 -10.12 -26.75 -13.93
N LYS A 165 -9.96 -25.67 -14.72
CA LYS A 165 -9.89 -24.28 -14.26
C LYS A 165 -8.77 -24.01 -13.23
N LYS A 166 -7.80 -24.93 -13.10
CA LYS A 166 -6.67 -24.79 -12.18
C LYS A 166 -5.56 -23.95 -12.81
N ALA A 167 -5.13 -22.90 -12.11
CA ALA A 167 -3.92 -22.16 -12.43
C ALA A 167 -2.69 -23.02 -12.14
N TYR A 168 -1.77 -23.11 -13.10
CA TYR A 168 -0.58 -23.96 -13.01
C TYR A 168 0.73 -23.23 -13.30
N GLY A 169 0.68 -21.92 -13.57
CA GLY A 169 1.87 -21.13 -13.84
C GLY A 169 1.57 -19.74 -14.38
N VAL A 170 2.62 -19.05 -14.80
CA VAL A 170 2.52 -17.74 -15.47
C VAL A 170 3.50 -17.64 -16.63
N GLU A 171 3.10 -16.93 -17.68
CA GLU A 171 3.98 -16.41 -18.73
C GLU A 171 4.46 -15.02 -18.31
N TYR A 172 5.74 -14.74 -18.48
CA TYR A 172 6.30 -13.41 -18.25
C TYR A 172 7.35 -13.03 -19.31
N LYS A 173 7.52 -11.71 -19.50
CA LYS A 173 8.52 -11.12 -20.38
C LYS A 173 9.65 -10.50 -19.57
N THR A 174 10.89 -10.79 -19.94
CA THR A 174 12.09 -10.11 -19.44
C THR A 174 13.11 -9.97 -20.57
N LEU A 175 13.80 -8.83 -20.65
CA LEU A 175 14.80 -8.54 -21.68
C LEU A 175 14.32 -8.87 -23.11
N GLY A 176 13.06 -8.52 -23.43
CA GLY A 176 12.46 -8.78 -24.74
C GLY A 176 11.96 -10.22 -24.97
N LYS A 177 12.39 -11.19 -24.17
CA LYS A 177 12.05 -12.62 -24.34
C LYS A 177 10.92 -13.07 -23.41
N LYS A 178 10.12 -14.03 -23.88
CA LYS A 178 9.05 -14.67 -23.10
C LYS A 178 9.57 -15.92 -22.41
N TYR A 179 9.07 -16.14 -21.20
CA TYR A 179 9.40 -17.28 -20.35
C TYR A 179 8.16 -17.77 -19.63
N THR A 180 8.19 -19.03 -19.23
CA THR A 180 7.13 -19.66 -18.43
C THR A 180 7.72 -20.16 -17.12
N VAL A 181 6.96 -19.98 -16.03
CA VAL A 181 7.22 -20.65 -14.75
C VAL A 181 5.96 -21.37 -14.30
N THR A 182 6.10 -22.63 -13.88
CA THR A 182 5.00 -23.45 -13.39
C THR A 182 4.95 -23.44 -11.86
N ALA A 183 3.76 -23.61 -11.31
CA ALA A 183 3.49 -23.69 -9.88
C ALA A 183 2.85 -25.03 -9.53
N LYS A 184 3.42 -25.75 -8.56
CA LYS A 184 2.87 -27.05 -8.12
C LYS A 184 1.62 -26.90 -7.25
N LYS A 185 1.56 -25.83 -6.44
CA LYS A 185 0.46 -25.55 -5.51
C LYS A 185 -0.47 -24.49 -6.08
N GLU A 186 -0.03 -23.23 -6.06
CA GLU A 186 -0.89 -22.08 -6.31
C GLU A 186 -0.14 -20.95 -7.03
N VAL A 187 -0.92 -20.07 -7.67
CA VAL A 187 -0.47 -18.79 -8.21
C VAL A 187 -1.22 -17.69 -7.47
N ILE A 188 -0.51 -16.85 -6.73
CA ILE A 188 -1.08 -15.72 -5.99
C ILE A 188 -0.92 -14.45 -6.82
N LEU A 189 -2.04 -13.81 -7.17
CA LEU A 189 -2.05 -12.59 -7.97
C LEU A 189 -2.04 -11.35 -7.07
N SER A 190 -0.93 -10.60 -7.08
CA SER A 190 -0.74 -9.38 -6.28
C SER A 190 -0.28 -8.19 -7.12
N ALA A 191 -0.84 -8.02 -8.32
CA ALA A 191 -0.41 -6.96 -9.26
C ALA A 191 -1.07 -5.58 -8.99
N GLY A 192 -1.84 -5.46 -7.89
CA GLY A 192 -2.58 -4.25 -7.54
C GLY A 192 -3.91 -4.11 -8.29
N VAL A 193 -4.72 -3.11 -7.91
CA VAL A 193 -6.11 -2.94 -8.35
C VAL A 193 -6.27 -2.74 -9.86
N PHE A 194 -5.26 -2.18 -10.55
CA PHE A 194 -5.29 -2.00 -12.01
C PHE A 194 -4.83 -3.23 -12.79
N ASN A 195 -3.67 -3.76 -12.42
CA ASN A 195 -3.02 -4.79 -13.22
C ASN A 195 -3.54 -6.20 -12.92
N SER A 196 -4.10 -6.45 -11.74
CA SER A 196 -4.69 -7.76 -11.40
C SER A 196 -5.93 -8.07 -12.26
N PRO A 197 -6.98 -7.21 -12.34
CA PRO A 197 -8.11 -7.49 -13.23
C PRO A 197 -7.70 -7.49 -14.70
N LYS A 198 -6.78 -6.61 -15.11
CA LYS A 198 -6.20 -6.65 -16.47
C LYS A 198 -5.57 -8.00 -16.78
N LEU A 199 -4.74 -8.53 -15.88
CA LEU A 199 -4.06 -9.79 -16.10
C LEU A 199 -5.02 -10.98 -16.10
N LEU A 200 -6.04 -10.98 -15.23
CA LEU A 200 -7.11 -11.98 -15.26
C LEU A 200 -7.83 -11.96 -16.62
N MET A 201 -8.20 -10.78 -17.12
CA MET A 201 -8.83 -10.65 -18.43
C MET A 201 -7.93 -11.13 -19.56
N LEU A 202 -6.64 -10.75 -19.58
CA LEU A 202 -5.64 -11.26 -20.53
C LEU A 202 -5.45 -12.79 -20.46
N SER A 203 -5.86 -13.40 -19.35
CA SER A 203 -5.81 -14.85 -19.11
C SER A 203 -7.15 -15.55 -19.37
N GLY A 204 -8.14 -14.84 -19.92
CA GLY A 204 -9.46 -15.39 -20.26
C GLY A 204 -10.48 -15.37 -19.11
N VAL A 205 -10.19 -14.72 -17.99
CA VAL A 205 -11.09 -14.61 -16.83
C VAL A 205 -11.61 -13.19 -16.73
N GLY A 206 -12.87 -12.97 -17.10
CA GLY A 206 -13.49 -11.65 -17.09
C GLY A 206 -14.78 -11.57 -17.91
N PRO A 207 -15.33 -10.37 -18.11
CA PRO A 207 -16.63 -10.21 -18.76
C PRO A 207 -16.57 -10.70 -20.21
N LYS A 208 -17.40 -11.68 -20.57
CA LYS A 208 -17.44 -12.34 -21.90
C LYS A 208 -17.33 -11.35 -23.07
N ARG A 209 -18.22 -10.34 -23.11
CA ARG A 209 -18.23 -9.31 -24.17
C ARG A 209 -16.92 -8.52 -24.28
N THR A 210 -16.26 -8.26 -23.14
CA THR A 210 -14.97 -7.56 -23.14
C THR A 210 -13.87 -8.47 -23.68
N LEU A 211 -13.85 -9.75 -23.30
CA LEU A 211 -12.87 -10.70 -23.77
C LEU A 211 -13.00 -10.96 -25.28
N GLU A 212 -14.23 -11.17 -25.77
CA GLU A 212 -14.53 -11.37 -27.19
C GLU A 212 -14.15 -10.15 -28.03
N LYS A 213 -14.36 -8.93 -27.53
CA LYS A 213 -13.94 -7.69 -28.21
C LYS A 213 -12.43 -7.63 -28.51
N PHE A 214 -11.61 -8.32 -27.72
CA PHE A 214 -10.15 -8.34 -27.87
C PHE A 214 -9.64 -9.72 -28.34
N ASP A 215 -10.51 -10.57 -28.89
CA ASP A 215 -10.18 -11.91 -29.37
C ASP A 215 -9.52 -12.81 -28.31
N ILE A 216 -9.91 -12.63 -27.04
CA ILE A 216 -9.40 -13.42 -25.92
C ILE A 216 -10.37 -14.59 -25.66
N PRO A 217 -9.90 -15.85 -25.70
CA PRO A 217 -10.73 -17.00 -25.36
C PRO A 217 -11.33 -16.89 -23.95
N VAL A 218 -12.64 -17.07 -23.86
CA VAL A 218 -13.38 -16.95 -22.60
C VAL A 218 -13.22 -18.23 -21.80
N LEU A 219 -12.34 -18.19 -20.80
CA LEU A 219 -12.14 -19.28 -19.86
C LEU A 219 -13.22 -19.27 -18.76
N SER A 220 -13.55 -18.09 -18.25
CA SER A 220 -14.59 -17.90 -17.23
C SER A 220 -15.20 -16.52 -17.34
N ASN A 221 -16.53 -16.46 -17.41
CA ASN A 221 -17.29 -15.22 -17.51
C ASN A 221 -17.59 -14.67 -16.11
N LEU A 222 -16.71 -13.80 -15.61
CA LEU A 222 -16.83 -13.17 -14.29
C LEU A 222 -16.80 -11.65 -14.41
N PRO A 223 -17.40 -10.90 -13.46
CA PRO A 223 -17.46 -9.43 -13.50
C PRO A 223 -16.12 -8.75 -13.13
N VAL A 224 -14.99 -9.29 -13.60
CA VAL A 224 -13.65 -8.78 -13.32
C VAL A 224 -13.50 -7.35 -13.84
N GLY A 225 -13.01 -6.45 -12.99
CA GLY A 225 -12.76 -5.05 -13.33
C GLY A 225 -14.01 -4.18 -13.49
N LYS A 226 -15.20 -4.67 -13.08
CA LYS A 226 -16.45 -3.91 -13.19
C LYS A 226 -16.65 -2.85 -12.12
N ILE A 227 -16.23 -3.14 -10.89
CA ILE A 227 -16.40 -2.25 -9.74
C ILE A 227 -15.03 -1.80 -9.28
N MET A 228 -14.89 -0.50 -9.07
CA MET A 228 -13.69 0.13 -8.56
C MET A 228 -14.10 1.22 -7.58
N TYR A 229 -13.49 1.20 -6.40
CA TYR A 229 -13.64 2.21 -5.38
C TYR A 229 -12.32 2.96 -5.22
N ASP A 230 -12.42 4.26 -4.95
CA ASP A 230 -11.29 5.09 -4.58
C ASP A 230 -11.77 6.22 -3.64
N HIS A 231 -10.85 6.76 -2.85
CA HIS A 231 -11.13 7.92 -2.00
C HIS A 231 -10.87 9.21 -2.78
N LEU A 232 -11.95 9.94 -3.08
CA LEU A 232 -11.85 11.25 -3.71
C LEU A 232 -11.25 12.25 -2.70
N PHE A 233 -9.93 12.43 -2.75
CA PHE A 233 -9.24 13.47 -2.01
C PHE A 233 -9.44 14.84 -2.68
N PHE A 234 -9.41 15.93 -1.92
CA PHE A 234 -9.56 17.28 -2.47
C PHE A 234 -8.62 18.21 -1.71
N PRO A 235 -7.51 18.66 -2.30
CA PRO A 235 -6.49 19.40 -1.57
C PRO A 235 -6.81 20.89 -1.37
N ASN A 236 -7.90 21.44 -1.92
CA ASN A 236 -8.06 22.89 -2.05
C ASN A 236 -8.64 23.62 -0.83
N LEU A 237 -8.64 23.01 0.36
CA LEU A 237 -8.87 23.79 1.58
C LEU A 237 -7.53 24.36 2.06
N MET A 238 -7.09 25.43 1.39
CA MET A 238 -5.84 26.11 1.69
C MET A 238 -6.12 27.37 2.52
N PHE A 239 -5.38 27.52 3.61
CA PHE A 239 -5.42 28.70 4.45
C PHE A 239 -4.06 29.40 4.43
N THR A 240 -4.07 30.73 4.44
CA THR A 240 -2.84 31.51 4.61
C THR A 240 -2.47 31.59 6.09
N VAL A 241 -1.17 31.53 6.38
CA VAL A 241 -0.65 31.67 7.75
C VAL A 241 0.21 32.93 7.78
N ASN A 242 -0.04 33.81 8.75
CA ASN A 242 0.68 35.08 8.92
C ASN A 242 2.09 34.94 9.54
N LYS A 243 2.47 33.73 9.96
CA LYS A 243 3.76 33.40 10.55
C LYS A 243 4.42 32.26 9.75
N PRO A 244 5.76 32.21 9.64
CA PRO A 244 6.49 31.14 8.94
C PRO A 244 6.57 29.86 9.80
N ILE A 245 5.41 29.37 10.25
CA ILE A 245 5.27 28.22 11.18
C ILE A 245 4.77 26.95 10.50
N SER A 246 4.54 27.02 9.19
CA SER A 246 4.21 25.89 8.31
C SER A 246 5.47 25.11 7.91
N LEU A 247 5.40 24.33 6.83
CA LEU A 247 6.53 23.55 6.32
C LEU A 247 7.70 24.48 5.94
N ASN A 248 8.80 24.42 6.69
CA ASN A 248 10.04 25.10 6.35
C ASN A 248 10.94 24.16 5.53
N ILE A 249 11.21 24.53 4.29
CA ILE A 249 12.01 23.71 3.36
C ILE A 249 13.52 24.03 3.40
N LEU A 250 13.93 25.13 4.04
CA LEU A 250 15.33 25.56 4.05
C LEU A 250 16.27 24.57 4.79
N PRO A 251 15.84 23.90 5.88
CA PRO A 251 16.66 22.87 6.51
C PRO A 251 17.02 21.68 5.59
N TYR A 252 16.28 21.43 4.50
CA TYR A 252 16.61 20.40 3.51
C TYR A 252 17.89 20.70 2.72
N LEU A 253 18.33 21.96 2.69
CA LEU A 253 19.51 22.39 1.93
C LEU A 253 20.79 22.39 2.79
N ILE A 254 20.67 22.15 4.09
CA ILE A 254 21.80 22.18 5.03
C ILE A 254 22.43 20.77 5.08
N PRO A 255 23.73 20.61 4.73
CA PRO A 255 24.40 19.31 4.74
C PRO A 255 24.36 18.60 6.10
N GLN A 256 24.42 19.36 7.20
CA GLN A 256 24.33 18.81 8.56
C GLN A 256 23.00 18.10 8.81
N THR A 257 21.88 18.62 8.31
CA THR A 257 20.56 17.95 8.40
C THR A 257 20.59 16.57 7.74
N TYR A 258 21.35 16.43 6.65
CA TYR A 258 21.51 15.14 5.97
C TYR A 258 22.39 14.18 6.79
N VAL A 259 23.47 14.67 7.41
CA VAL A 259 24.32 13.89 8.31
C VAL A 259 23.54 13.42 9.54
N ASP A 260 22.78 14.31 10.17
CA ASP A 260 21.95 13.99 11.33
C ASP A 260 20.86 12.98 10.97
N HIS A 261 20.24 13.13 9.80
CA HIS A 261 19.28 12.16 9.28
C HIS A 261 19.90 10.78 9.05
N LEU A 262 21.09 10.71 8.46
CA LEU A 262 21.78 9.44 8.23
C LEU A 262 22.22 8.77 9.54
N THR A 263 22.63 9.57 10.52
CA THR A 263 23.26 9.08 11.76
C THR A 263 22.22 8.74 12.83
N TYR A 264 21.28 9.65 13.07
CA TYR A 264 20.33 9.57 14.17
C TYR A 264 18.89 9.31 13.70
N GLY A 265 18.63 9.46 12.40
CA GLY A 265 17.25 9.43 11.87
C GLY A 265 16.40 10.61 12.30
N SER A 266 17.03 11.62 12.91
CA SER A 266 16.44 12.92 13.24
C SER A 266 16.56 13.87 12.04
N GLY A 267 15.68 14.86 11.96
CA GLY A 267 15.56 15.70 10.76
C GLY A 267 14.75 15.03 9.65
N THR A 268 14.44 15.81 8.61
CA THR A 268 13.41 15.47 7.61
C THR A 268 14.05 15.01 6.30
N PRO A 269 14.05 13.70 5.97
CA PRO A 269 14.52 13.24 4.66
C PRO A 269 13.44 13.41 3.59
N GLY A 270 13.74 14.24 2.60
CA GLY A 270 12.95 14.41 1.40
C GLY A 270 12.91 13.15 0.50
N PHE A 271 11.77 13.01 -0.16
CA PHE A 271 11.41 12.18 -1.33
C PHE A 271 12.27 10.96 -1.70
N CYS A 272 11.57 9.82 -1.78
CA CYS A 272 12.11 8.50 -2.16
C CYS A 272 12.91 8.52 -3.48
N ARG A 273 14.07 7.85 -3.51
CA ARG A 273 14.81 7.54 -4.74
C ARG A 273 13.88 6.81 -5.73
N LYS A 274 13.94 7.18 -7.02
CA LYS A 274 13.21 6.47 -8.10
C LYS A 274 13.68 5.02 -8.16
N TYR A 275 12.81 4.07 -7.80
CA TYR A 275 13.00 2.65 -8.07
C TYR A 275 11.96 2.24 -9.13
N GLN A 276 12.40 1.81 -10.31
CA GLN A 276 11.54 1.43 -11.43
C GLN A 276 11.83 -0.01 -11.92
N TYR A 277 11.18 -1.03 -11.34
CA TYR A 277 11.33 -2.43 -11.77
C TYR A 277 10.01 -3.23 -11.62
N SER A 278 9.67 -4.06 -12.61
CA SER A 278 8.62 -5.10 -12.47
C SER A 278 9.22 -6.36 -11.82
N TYR A 279 8.45 -7.19 -11.12
CA TYR A 279 8.99 -8.38 -10.45
C TYR A 279 7.99 -9.53 -10.31
N ILE A 280 8.52 -10.73 -10.12
CA ILE A 280 7.79 -11.95 -9.79
C ILE A 280 8.45 -12.58 -8.57
N ILE A 281 7.64 -13.08 -7.64
CA ILE A 281 8.08 -13.76 -6.43
C ILE A 281 7.53 -15.18 -6.47
N TYR A 282 8.37 -16.17 -6.19
CA TYR A 282 7.93 -17.56 -6.04
C TYR A 282 8.79 -18.32 -5.04
N TYR A 283 8.24 -19.40 -4.50
CA TYR A 283 8.95 -20.33 -3.63
C TYR A 283 9.30 -21.60 -4.39
N LYS A 284 10.53 -22.10 -4.21
CA LYS A 284 10.94 -23.41 -4.69
C LYS A 284 10.51 -24.46 -3.68
N ILE A 285 9.74 -25.45 -4.14
CA ILE A 285 9.50 -26.67 -3.38
C ILE A 285 10.69 -27.57 -3.68
N THR A 286 11.65 -27.61 -2.75
CA THR A 286 12.70 -28.65 -2.71
C THR A 286 12.09 -29.95 -2.26
#